data_AF-A0A957RZ64-F1
#
_entry.id   AF-A0A957RZ64-F1
#
_cell.length_a   1.000
_cell.length_b   1.000
_cell.length_c   1.000
_cell.angle_alpha   90.00
_cell.angle_beta   90.00
_cell.angle_gamma   90.00
#
_symmetry.space_group_name_H-M   'P 1'
#
loop_
_entity.id
_entity.type
_entity.pdbx_description
1 polymer ?
#
loop_
_entity_poly.entity_id
_entity_poly.type
_entity_poly.pdbx_seq_one_letter_code
_entity_poly.pdbx_strand_id
1 'polypeptide(L)' 'MRHALSPGLGEWAVHPGIDNAEYRALQPDGRCVRETAQGLAAVEGIVVLDYCTLQAAWNER' A
#
# COMPACT_ATOMS: atom_id res chain seq x y z
N MET A 1 5.60 -17.60 1.08
CA MET A 1 5.88 -17.47 2.53
C MET A 1 5.44 -16.08 2.98
N ARG A 2 4.27 -15.96 3.64
CA ARG A 2 3.86 -14.68 4.26
C ARG A 2 4.70 -14.53 5.52
N HIS A 3 5.58 -13.53 5.56
CA HIS A 3 6.25 -13.16 6.80
C HIS A 3 5.16 -12.58 7.71
N ALA A 4 4.99 -13.14 8.91
CA ALA A 4 4.06 -12.59 9.88
C ALA A 4 4.50 -11.15 10.19
N LEU A 5 3.57 -10.19 10.10
CA LEU A 5 3.86 -8.81 10.44
C LEU A 5 4.10 -8.72 11.94
N SER A 6 5.20 -8.08 12.32
CA SER A 6 5.42 -7.77 13.73
C SER A 6 4.40 -6.72 14.17
N PRO A 7 3.88 -6.80 15.41
CA PRO A 7 3.00 -5.77 15.93
C PRO A 7 3.70 -4.40 15.93
N GLY A 8 2.97 -3.35 15.52
CA GLY A 8 3.50 -1.99 15.48
C GLY A 8 2.98 -1.19 14.29
N LEU A 9 3.57 -0.01 14.09
CA LEU A 9 3.31 0.84 12.93
C LEU A 9 4.31 0.51 11.82
N GLY A 10 3.79 0.18 10.64
CA GLY A 10 4.59 0.01 9.42
C GLY A 10 4.01 0.86 8.29
N GLU A 11 4.87 1.33 7.41
CA GLU A 11 4.49 2.10 6.22
C GLU A 11 4.85 1.31 4.97
N TRP A 12 3.89 1.14 4.06
CA TRP A 12 4.10 0.49 2.77
C TRP A 12 3.78 1.45 1.63
N ALA A 13 4.76 1.69 0.76
CA ALA A 13 4.55 2.42 -0.47
C ALA A 13 4.15 1.45 -1.59
N VAL A 14 3.04 1.73 -2.25
CA VAL A 14 2.62 1.04 -3.47
C VAL A 14 2.66 2.03 -4.63
N HIS A 15 3.13 1.57 -5.79
CA HIS A 15 3.15 2.35 -7.03
C HIS A 15 2.17 1.74 -8.04
N PRO A 16 0.85 1.90 -7.83
CA PRO A 16 -0.14 1.33 -8.73
C PRO A 16 -0.01 1.98 -10.11
N GLY A 17 0.11 1.14 -11.14
CA GLY A 17 0.15 1.55 -12.53
C GLY A 17 -1.11 1.14 -13.27
N ILE A 18 -1.52 1.94 -14.26
CA ILE A 18 -2.43 1.47 -15.31
C ILE A 18 -1.55 0.78 -16.36
N ASP A 19 -1.88 -0.48 -16.70
CA ASP A 19 -1.16 -1.25 -17.71
C ASP A 19 -1.44 -0.74 -19.13
N ASN A 20 -0.93 0.45 -19.46
CA ASN A 20 -1.06 1.09 -20.77
C ASN A 20 0.29 1.11 -21.51
N ALA A 21 0.25 1.51 -22.79
CA ALA A 21 1.43 1.55 -23.63
C ALA A 21 2.53 2.47 -23.08
N GLU A 22 2.15 3.59 -22.47
CA GLU A 22 3.06 4.55 -21.85
C GLU A 22 3.78 3.94 -20.64
N TYR A 23 3.05 3.25 -19.76
CA TYR A 23 3.59 2.58 -18.59
C TYR A 23 4.56 1.46 -19.00
N ARG A 24 4.21 0.63 -20.00
CA ARG A 24 5.09 -0.44 -20.49
C ARG A 24 6.35 0.09 -21.17
N ALA A 25 6.28 1.25 -21.82
CA ALA A 25 7.44 1.89 -22.41
C ALA A 25 8.43 2.39 -21.35
N LEU A 26 7.92 2.82 -20.18
CA LEU A 26 8.73 3.30 -19.06
C LEU A 26 9.22 2.17 -18.14
N GLN A 27 8.50 1.04 -18.09
CA GLN A 27 8.85 -0.12 -17.27
C GLN A 27 8.88 -1.40 -18.12
N PRO A 28 9.92 -1.60 -18.96
CA PRO A 28 9.99 -2.73 -19.90
C PRO A 28 10.06 -4.11 -19.22
N ASP A 29 10.47 -4.17 -17.95
CA ASP A 29 10.50 -5.34 -17.08
C ASP A 29 9.49 -5.27 -15.92
N GLY A 30 8.75 -4.16 -15.83
CA GLY A 30 7.81 -3.92 -14.74
C GLY A 30 6.60 -4.85 -14.81
N ARG A 31 6.36 -5.61 -13.74
CA ARG A 31 5.07 -6.27 -13.56
C ARG A 31 4.05 -5.19 -13.23
N CYS A 32 3.13 -4.90 -14.14
CA CYS A 32 1.98 -4.06 -13.83
C CYS A 32 1.04 -4.81 -12.89
N VAL A 33 1.31 -4.75 -11.59
CA VAL A 33 0.43 -5.31 -10.58
C VAL A 33 -0.68 -4.30 -10.32
N ARG A 34 -1.89 -4.58 -10.85
CA ARG A 34 -3.13 -3.93 -10.41
C ARG A 34 -3.50 -4.48 -9.03
N GLU A 35 -2.75 -4.10 -8.01
CA GLU A 35 -3.22 -4.29 -6.64
C GLU A 35 -4.14 -3.13 -6.33
N THR A 36 -5.44 -3.40 -6.35
CA THR A 36 -6.39 -2.47 -5.77
C THR A 36 -6.17 -2.49 -4.26
N ALA A 37 -6.07 -1.30 -3.66
CA ALA A 37 -5.82 -1.13 -2.22
C ALA A 37 -6.83 -1.88 -1.31
N GLN A 38 -7.95 -2.36 -1.87
CA GLN A 38 -8.93 -3.18 -1.18
C GLN A 38 -8.38 -4.53 -0.69
N GLY A 39 -7.36 -5.10 -1.36
CA GLY A 39 -6.78 -6.40 -0.95
C GLY A 39 -6.05 -6.38 0.39
N LEU A 40 -5.59 -5.20 0.83
CA LEU A 40 -4.85 -5.00 2.08
C LEU A 40 -5.76 -4.93 3.31
N ALA A 41 -7.01 -4.45 3.14
CA ALA A 41 -7.98 -4.32 4.23
C ALA A 41 -8.54 -5.66 4.72
N ALA A 42 -8.33 -6.76 3.97
CA ALA A 42 -8.86 -8.08 4.29
C ALA A 42 -7.95 -8.90 5.24
N VAL A 43 -6.84 -8.34 5.71
CA VAL A 43 -5.95 -9.05 6.63
C VAL A 43 -6.44 -8.86 8.07
N GLU A 44 -6.88 -9.94 8.70
CA GLU A 44 -7.29 -9.95 10.11
C GLU A 44 -6.18 -9.37 11.00
N GLY A 45 -6.55 -8.42 11.87
CA GLY A 45 -5.62 -7.79 12.81
C GLY A 45 -4.81 -6.62 12.27
N ILE A 46 -5.02 -6.18 11.02
CA ILE A 46 -4.40 -4.98 10.45
C ILE A 46 -5.43 -3.85 10.32
N VAL A 47 -5.07 -2.66 10.80
CA VAL A 47 -5.80 -1.42 10.53
C VAL A 47 -5.01 -0.63 9.49
N VAL A 48 -5.64 -0.32 8.36
CA VAL A 48 -5.06 0.58 7.34
C VAL A 48 -5.49 2.00 7.67
N LEU A 49 -4.52 2.90 7.80
CA LEU A 49 -4.73 4.31 8.13
C LEU A 49 -4.20 5.18 6.99
N ASP A 50 -4.86 6.30 6.72
CA ASP A 50 -4.29 7.36 5.90
C ASP A 50 -3.45 8.33 6.74
N TYR A 51 -2.68 9.16 6.04
CA TYR A 51 -1.78 10.11 6.68
C TYR A 51 -2.53 11.21 7.44
N CYS A 52 -3.75 11.56 7.01
CA CYS A 52 -4.58 12.55 7.70
C CYS A 52 -5.02 12.05 9.08
N THR A 53 -5.42 10.78 9.18
CA THR A 53 -5.81 10.12 10.42
C THR A 53 -4.63 10.06 11.39
N LEU A 54 -3.44 9.71 10.90
CA LEU A 54 -2.22 9.71 11.70
C LEU A 54 -1.87 11.12 12.21
N GLN A 55 -1.96 12.14 11.34
CA GLN A 55 -1.70 13.53 11.71
C GLN A 55 -2.68 14.04 12.77
N ALA A 56 -3.97 13.74 12.64
CA ALA A 56 -4.99 14.15 13.61
C ALA A 56 -4.66 13.60 15.00
N ALA A 57 -4.41 12.29 15.11
CA ALA A 57 -4.04 11.65 16.37
C ALA A 57 -2.71 12.18 16.95
N TRP A 58 -1.77 12.62 16.10
CA TRP A 58 -0.52 13.21 16.55
C TRP A 58 -0.71 14.62 17.12
N ASN A 59 -1.55 15.44 16.48
CA ASN A 59 -1.80 16.83 16.88
C ASN A 59 -2.73 16.96 18.09
N GLU A 60 -3.44 15.90 18.48
CA GLU A 60 -4.26 15.83 19.69
C GLU A 60 -3.45 15.53 20.97
N ARG A 61 -2.11 15.47 20.87
CA ARG A 61 -1.20 15.16 21.98
C ARG A 61 -0.59 16.39 22.63
#